data_AF-A0A357A2R8-F1
#
_entry.id   AF-A0A357A2R8-F1
#
_cell.length_a   1.000
_cell.length_b   1.000
_cell.length_c   1.000
_cell.angle_alpha   90.00
_cell.angle_beta   90.00
_cell.angle_gamma   90.00
#
_symmetry.space_group_name_H-M   'P 1'
#
loop_
_entity.id
_entity.type
_entity.pdbx_description
1 polymer ?
#
loop_
_entity_poly.entity_id
_entity_poly.type
_entity_poly.pdbx_seq_one_letter_code
_entity_poly.pdbx_strand_id
1 'polypeptide(L)' 'RWGLPVKAQPFDPAVLMNIMFQDKKARAFGLQWVLLKDIGRPAVVRNVDKDLVTEAFNVIQENPKD' A
#
# COMPACT_ATOMS: atom_id res chain seq x y z
N ARG A 1 -11.93 17.04 11.75
CA ARG A 1 -10.88 16.37 10.91
C ARG A 1 -9.53 16.88 11.39
N TRP A 2 -8.52 16.01 11.59
CA TRP A 2 -7.23 16.38 12.21
C TRP A 2 -6.19 16.96 11.25
N GLY A 3 -6.57 17.32 10.02
CA GLY A 3 -5.65 17.93 9.04
C GLY A 3 -4.54 17.01 8.52
N LEU A 4 -4.65 15.69 8.73
CA LEU A 4 -3.66 14.74 8.25
C LEU A 4 -3.73 14.56 6.72
N PRO A 5 -2.59 14.43 6.03
CA PRO A 5 -2.57 14.17 4.60
C PRO A 5 -3.14 12.78 4.32
N VAL A 6 -4.08 12.72 3.38
CA VAL A 6 -4.69 11.48 2.88
C VAL A 6 -4.22 11.12 1.47
N LYS A 7 -3.38 11.99 0.88
CA LYS A 7 -2.72 11.81 -0.39
C LYS A 7 -1.22 11.96 -0.19
N ALA A 8 -0.45 11.32 -1.06
CA ALA A 8 0.99 11.44 -1.13
C ALA A 8 1.37 12.21 -2.40
N GLN A 9 2.48 12.94 -2.32
CA GLN A 9 3.11 13.52 -3.52
C GLN A 9 3.40 12.42 -4.54
N PRO A 10 3.50 12.76 -5.85
CA PRO A 10 3.86 11.80 -6.87
C PRO A 10 5.14 11.02 -6.53
N PHE A 11 5.11 9.71 -6.73
CA PHE A 11 6.20 8.79 -6.46
C PHE A 11 6.28 7.72 -7.57
N ASP A 12 7.39 6.99 -7.64
CA ASP A 12 7.53 5.86 -8.56
C ASP A 12 6.95 4.58 -7.92
N PRO A 13 5.84 4.02 -8.45
CA PRO A 13 5.24 2.80 -7.92
C PRO A 13 6.18 1.59 -7.96
N ALA A 14 7.04 1.49 -8.97
CA ALA A 14 7.96 0.36 -9.13
C ALA A 14 9.04 0.35 -8.04
N VAL A 15 9.56 1.54 -7.69
CA VAL A 15 10.56 1.69 -6.62
C VAL A 15 9.96 1.28 -5.27
N LEU A 16 8.78 1.80 -4.93
CA LEU A 16 8.11 1.42 -3.67
C LEU A 16 7.79 -0.07 -3.64
N MET A 17 7.31 -0.62 -4.77
CA MET A 17 6.98 -2.03 -4.84
C MET A 17 8.22 -2.90 -4.59
N ASN A 18 9.35 -2.56 -5.20
CA ASN A 18 10.63 -3.24 -4.97
C ASN A 18 11.09 -3.17 -3.52
N ILE A 19 10.97 -1.99 -2.87
CA ILE A 19 11.30 -1.83 -1.45
C ILE A 19 10.42 -2.74 -0.58
N MET A 20 9.10 -2.77 -0.84
CA MET A 20 8.19 -3.62 -0.07
C MET A 20 8.46 -5.13 -0.24
N PHE A 21 8.87 -5.56 -1.44
CA PHE A 21 9.26 -6.96 -1.69
C PHE A 21 10.58 -7.36 -1.00
N GLN A 22 11.40 -6.40 -0.59
CA GLN A 22 12.61 -6.67 0.18
C GLN A 22 12.33 -6.88 1.68
N ASP A 23 11.12 -6.59 2.17
CA ASP A 23 10.77 -6.79 3.58
C ASP A 23 10.95 -8.27 3.99
N LYS A 24 11.48 -8.47 5.20
CA LYS A 24 11.78 -9.81 5.73
C LYS A 24 10.56 -10.75 5.78
N LYS A 25 9.33 -10.22 5.83
CA LYS A 25 8.10 -11.00 5.81
C LYS A 25 7.70 -11.44 4.40
N ALA A 26 8.16 -10.72 3.36
CA ALA A 26 7.86 -11.02 1.98
C ALA A 26 8.54 -12.32 1.49
N ARG A 27 9.73 -12.63 2.02
CA ARG A 27 10.53 -13.81 1.59
C ARG A 27 9.90 -15.15 1.91
N ALA A 28 9.02 -15.25 2.91
CA ALA A 28 8.40 -16.51 3.31
C ALA A 28 6.92 -16.63 2.89
N PHE A 29 6.22 -15.51 2.64
CA PHE A 29 4.76 -15.48 2.51
C PHE A 29 4.24 -14.50 1.46
N GLY A 30 5.11 -13.99 0.57
CA GLY A 30 4.77 -12.88 -0.32
C GLY A 30 4.45 -11.59 0.45
N LEU A 31 4.03 -10.55 -0.25
CA LEU A 31 3.70 -9.26 0.36
C LEU A 31 2.60 -9.44 1.43
N GLN A 32 2.81 -8.86 2.61
CA GLN A 32 1.88 -8.94 3.75
C GLN A 32 1.47 -7.56 4.22
N TRP A 33 0.16 -7.32 4.30
CA TRP A 33 -0.42 -6.06 4.79
C TRP A 33 -1.33 -6.32 6.00
N VAL A 34 -1.44 -5.32 6.86
CA VAL A 34 -2.49 -5.27 7.89
C VAL A 34 -3.63 -4.44 7.32
N LEU A 35 -4.78 -5.07 7.12
CA LEU A 35 -5.99 -4.44 6.58
C LEU A 35 -7.14 -4.54 7.58
N LEU A 36 -8.12 -3.66 7.47
CA LEU A 36 -9.32 -3.69 8.31
C LEU A 36 -10.44 -4.41 7.57
N LYS A 37 -11.03 -5.44 8.20
CA LYS A 37 -12.31 -6.00 7.74
C LYS A 37 -13.48 -5.12 8.15
N ASP A 38 -13.31 -4.38 9.25
CA ASP A 38 -14.26 -3.44 9.83
C ASP A 38 -13.51 -2.53 10.83
N ILE A 39 -14.18 -1.51 11.36
CA ILE A 39 -13.64 -0.63 12.39
C ILE A 39 -13.24 -1.47 13.62
N GLY A 40 -11.97 -1.36 14.02
CA GLY A 40 -11.42 -2.11 15.16
C GLY A 40 -11.16 -3.59 14.88
N ARG A 41 -11.24 -4.06 13.63
CA ARG A 41 -11.03 -5.47 13.27
C ARG A 41 -9.89 -5.65 12.25
N PRO A 42 -8.61 -5.60 12.68
CA PRO A 42 -7.47 -5.80 11.81
C PRO A 42 -7.30 -7.28 11.44
N ALA A 43 -6.82 -7.52 10.22
CA ALA A 43 -6.45 -8.82 9.70
C ALA A 43 -5.12 -8.71 8.94
N VAL A 44 -4.26 -9.72 9.13
CA VAL A 44 -3.04 -9.87 8.32
C VAL A 44 -3.42 -10.59 7.03
N VAL A 45 -3.29 -9.89 5.91
CA VAL A 45 -3.48 -10.45 4.56
C VAL A 45 -2.11 -10.76 3.99
N ARG A 46 -1.95 -11.96 3.45
CA ARG A 46 -0.69 -12.47 2.87
C ARG A 46 -0.89 -12.69 1.37
N ASN A 47 0.20 -12.75 0.61
CA ASN A 47 0.18 -12.85 -0.85
C ASN A 47 -0.71 -11.78 -1.50
N VAL A 48 -0.58 -10.53 -1.04
CA VAL A 48 -1.32 -9.42 -1.62
C VAL A 48 -0.93 -9.27 -3.10
N ASP A 49 -1.93 -9.18 -3.97
CA ASP A 49 -1.75 -9.05 -5.42
C ASP A 49 -1.05 -7.73 -5.78
N LYS A 50 -0.05 -7.80 -6.66
CA LYS A 50 0.70 -6.64 -7.14
C LYS A 50 -0.19 -5.67 -7.91
N ASP A 51 -1.19 -6.16 -8.63
CA ASP A 51 -2.07 -5.32 -9.42
C ASP A 51 -2.95 -4.46 -8.50
N LEU A 52 -3.48 -5.06 -7.42
CA LEU A 52 -4.22 -4.35 -6.37
C LEU A 52 -3.37 -3.31 -5.64
N VAL A 53 -2.09 -3.61 -5.40
CA VAL A 53 -1.16 -2.64 -4.80
C VAL A 53 -0.96 -1.45 -5.74
N THR A 54 -0.84 -1.71 -7.03
CA THR A 54 -0.65 -0.67 -8.06
C THR A 54 -1.89 0.22 -8.18
N GLU A 55 -3.09 -0.37 -8.14
CA GLU A 55 -4.35 0.37 -8.06
C GLU A 55 -4.41 1.26 -6.82
N ALA A 56 -4.05 0.72 -5.65
CA ALA A 56 -4.01 1.48 -4.41
C ALA A 56 -3.04 2.67 -4.48
N PHE A 57 -1.88 2.49 -5.12
CA PHE A 57 -0.91 3.58 -5.35
C PHE A 57 -1.50 4.71 -6.18
N ASN A 58 -2.18 4.39 -7.28
CA ASN A 58 -2.86 5.39 -8.10
C ASN A 58 -3.94 6.14 -7.31
N VAL A 59 -4.63 5.48 -6.37
CA VAL A 59 -5.64 6.11 -5.52
C VAL A 59 -5.03 7.06 -4.50
N ILE A 60 -3.86 6.76 -3.92
CA ILE A 60 -3.27 7.60 -2.86
C ILE A 60 -2.36 8.70 -3.39
N GLN A 61 -1.94 8.64 -4.64
CA GLN A 61 -1.16 9.71 -5.24
C GLN A 61 -2.02 10.95 -5.52
N GLU A 62 -1.40 12.12 -5.36
CA GLU A 62 -1.89 13.37 -5.93
C GLU A 62 -1.87 13.22 -7.46
N ASN A 63 -2.98 13.57 -8.11
CA ASN A 63 -2.98 13.66 -9.57
C ASN A 63 -2.02 14.79 -9.95
N PRO A 64 -1.16 14.62 -10.97
CA PRO A 64 -0.28 15.70 -11.45
C PRO A 64 -1.01 16.92 -12.02
N LYS A 65 -2.34 17.04 -11.88
CA LYS A 65 -3.21 18.00 -12.56
C LYS A 65 -4.29 18.59 -11.64
N ASP A 66 -3.97 18.88 -10.39
CA ASP A 66 -4.77 19.80 -9.55
C ASP A 66 -3.86 20.88 -8.95
#